data_AF-A0A937ABM9-F1
#
_entry.id   AF-A0A937ABM9-F1
#
_cell.length_a   1.000
_cell.length_b   1.000
_cell.length_c   1.000
_cell.angle_alpha   90.00
_cell.angle_beta   90.00
_cell.angle_gamma   90.00
#
_symmetry.space_group_name_H-M   'P 1'
#
loop_
_entity.id
_entity.type
_entity.pdbx_description
1 polymer ?
#
loop_
_entity_poly.entity_id
_entity_poly.type
_entity_poly.pdbx_seq_one_letter_code
_entity_poly.pdbx_strand_id
1 'polypeptide(L)'
;MKLSQILDNLNSFEKNSFLKILDSIISESPINRKEIDQILSESDKELKNIDNLNIAKVFNLVKEEFAHYVKAEFKDTNTQLDILIDIIIRDGNCIMKAEWLSRLYENELKNLKRKVKELEKSIENGADGIDNSRLRDYQIYKNCLQTAYTNDVDNNLETKITSDELSILLTLSTELELSQEEIKLINYMIIPAEKKETEAIINELKNIGVIFYSKKYNMVYVADEIVRILRRVRNKDVADKYYRRVLKCLREPQINLACRQHNIKWKDESVEIKIKKIIKEGIPFKSLLSTDIFKEGTSLTEKKNFINELFEKGLKTGQSLKGSTIEEKLENLVGYFEEIDRDERVGISIEGYEKLLKDLDTILPKTNELLKAEFELQDNNVLKSEYLLDYNIKPRDVLEVISDKNLTKFCDSQGIKTRGNEVFNILEEYKDSENLSLENYELFAFRDIKGLKENGLNIPEADIGLQFEDLTKKIFSELKFNVDEKLKLEMNTAKDKIDILLNLGNRQLILVECKTSKDKGYNKFSTVSRQLKSYIKLAEKNSYNIIKSLLIAPEFSDDFVSECNLEYELNLSLIKASSLYKILEAFKDSKKHKEFPYNLLMKDVVIQEDRITKALSK
;
A
#
# COMPACT_ATOMS: atom_id res chain seq x y z
N MET A 1 -1.19 0.61 5.99
CA MET A 1 -0.02 0.06 6.70
C MET A 1 -0.12 -1.45 6.76
N LYS A 2 0.99 -2.15 6.52
CA LYS A 2 1.02 -3.62 6.49
C LYS A 2 0.85 -4.22 7.88
N LEU A 3 0.28 -5.42 7.96
CA LEU A 3 0.12 -6.14 9.22
C LEU A 3 1.43 -6.27 10.00
N SER A 4 2.53 -6.63 9.36
CA SER A 4 3.85 -6.78 10.02
C SER A 4 4.29 -5.49 10.72
N GLN A 5 4.21 -4.35 10.02
CA GLN A 5 4.54 -3.03 10.56
C GLN A 5 3.65 -2.63 11.74
N ILE A 6 2.35 -2.92 11.66
CA ILE A 6 1.43 -2.69 12.78
C ILE A 6 1.84 -3.54 13.97
N LEU A 7 2.13 -4.83 13.76
CA LEU A 7 2.55 -5.73 14.83
C LEU A 7 3.87 -5.27 15.48
N ASP A 8 4.81 -4.69 14.75
CA ASP A 8 6.06 -4.13 15.31
C ASP A 8 5.80 -2.97 16.29
N ASN A 9 4.70 -2.23 16.09
CA ASN A 9 4.31 -1.09 16.93
C ASN A 9 3.49 -1.48 18.18
N LEU A 10 3.14 -2.76 18.34
CA LEU A 10 2.23 -3.24 19.38
C LEU A 10 2.93 -4.15 20.40
N ASN A 11 2.44 -4.10 21.64
CA ASN A 11 2.87 -5.05 22.68
C ASN A 11 2.09 -6.38 22.60
N SER A 12 2.54 -7.41 23.32
CA SER A 12 1.94 -8.75 23.28
C SER A 12 0.47 -8.80 23.71
N PHE A 13 0.02 -7.91 24.62
CA PHE A 13 -1.39 -7.85 25.03
C PHE A 13 -2.28 -7.27 23.94
N GLU A 14 -1.79 -6.26 23.21
CA GLU A 14 -2.51 -5.61 22.12
C GLU A 14 -2.71 -6.54 20.91
N LYS A 15 -1.83 -7.53 20.75
CA LYS A 15 -1.91 -8.56 19.70
C LYS A 15 -2.84 -9.74 20.04
N ASN A 16 -3.12 -9.96 21.32
CA ASN A 16 -3.66 -11.22 21.83
C ASN A 16 -5.03 -11.62 21.24
N SER A 17 -5.96 -10.68 21.04
CA SER A 17 -7.26 -11.00 20.44
C SER A 17 -7.11 -11.56 19.03
N PHE A 18 -6.30 -10.91 18.20
CA PHE A 18 -6.00 -11.36 16.84
C PHE A 18 -5.33 -12.73 16.83
N LEU A 19 -4.31 -12.95 17.66
CA LEU A 19 -3.61 -14.24 17.74
C LEU A 19 -4.53 -15.39 18.13
N LYS A 20 -5.45 -15.17 19.08
CA LYS A 20 -6.43 -16.18 19.48
C LYS A 20 -7.38 -16.60 18.35
N ILE A 21 -7.77 -15.65 17.51
CA ILE A 21 -8.61 -15.94 16.34
C ILE A 21 -7.82 -16.78 15.34
N LEU A 22 -6.56 -16.43 15.08
CA LEU A 22 -5.70 -17.24 14.23
C LEU A 22 -5.50 -18.65 14.79
N ASP A 23 -5.23 -18.79 16.09
CA ASP A 23 -5.11 -20.10 16.75
C ASP A 23 -6.40 -20.93 16.58
N SER A 24 -7.57 -20.31 16.73
CA SER A 24 -8.87 -20.95 16.52
C SER A 24 -9.01 -21.46 15.08
N ILE A 25 -8.75 -20.61 14.08
CA ILE A 25 -8.82 -20.99 12.67
C ILE A 25 -7.83 -22.10 12.35
N ILE A 26 -6.60 -22.02 12.87
CA ILE A 26 -5.57 -23.03 12.69
C ILE A 26 -6.00 -24.38 13.29
N SER A 27 -6.67 -24.36 14.45
CA SER A 27 -7.19 -25.56 15.12
C SER A 27 -8.27 -26.29 14.32
N GLU A 28 -9.01 -25.57 13.48
CA GLU A 28 -10.02 -26.13 12.56
C GLU A 28 -9.43 -26.77 11.30
N SER A 29 -8.10 -26.88 11.22
CA SER A 29 -7.38 -27.51 10.10
C SER A 29 -7.63 -26.83 8.75
N PRO A 30 -7.15 -25.58 8.57
CA PRO A 30 -7.35 -24.80 7.35
C PRO A 30 -6.66 -25.44 6.15
N ILE A 31 -7.00 -24.98 4.94
CA ILE A 31 -6.52 -25.57 3.68
C ILE A 31 -4.99 -25.68 3.65
N ASN A 32 -4.32 -24.63 4.11
CA ASN A 32 -2.86 -24.52 4.08
C ASN A 32 -2.17 -25.02 5.36
N ARG A 33 -2.81 -25.92 6.12
CA ARG A 33 -2.30 -26.41 7.42
C ARG A 33 -0.84 -26.88 7.39
N LYS A 34 -0.44 -27.59 6.34
CA LYS A 34 0.94 -28.13 6.22
C LYS A 34 2.00 -27.03 6.15
N GLU A 35 1.73 -25.96 5.40
CA GLU A 35 2.65 -24.83 5.27
C GLU A 35 2.72 -24.04 6.58
N ILE A 36 1.58 -23.89 7.26
CA ILE A 36 1.51 -23.28 8.59
C ILE A 36 2.36 -24.09 9.58
N ASP A 37 2.20 -25.41 9.63
CA ASP A 37 2.97 -26.27 10.54
C ASP A 37 4.49 -26.19 10.30
N GLN A 38 4.93 -25.99 9.06
CA GLN A 38 6.35 -25.74 8.74
C GLN A 38 6.84 -24.45 9.38
N ILE A 39 6.10 -23.34 9.22
CA ILE A 39 6.43 -22.05 9.83
C ILE A 39 6.43 -22.16 11.37
N LEU A 40 5.43 -22.86 11.93
CA LEU A 40 5.26 -23.03 13.37
C LEU A 40 6.32 -23.97 14.01
N SER A 41 6.91 -24.89 13.24
CA SER A 41 7.87 -25.88 13.74
C SER A 41 9.18 -25.27 14.24
N GLU A 42 9.49 -24.04 13.83
CA GLU A 42 10.67 -23.29 14.26
C GLU A 42 10.49 -22.61 15.63
N SER A 43 9.31 -22.68 16.25
CA SER A 43 8.97 -21.89 17.47
C SER A 43 7.97 -22.59 18.40
N ASP A 44 8.22 -23.86 18.75
CA ASP A 44 7.41 -24.66 19.69
C ASP A 44 5.91 -24.75 19.36
N LYS A 45 5.53 -24.44 18.11
CA LYS A 45 4.15 -24.44 17.59
C LYS A 45 3.19 -23.40 18.19
N GLU A 46 3.69 -22.38 18.90
CA GLU A 46 2.85 -21.33 19.47
C GLU A 46 3.00 -20.00 18.72
N LEU A 47 1.88 -19.43 18.23
CA LEU A 47 1.89 -18.14 17.53
C LEU A 47 2.48 -16.97 18.35
N LYS A 48 2.37 -17.04 19.68
CA LYS A 48 2.87 -15.99 20.59
C LYS A 48 4.40 -15.88 20.62
N ASN A 49 5.10 -16.94 20.25
CA ASN A 49 6.56 -17.04 20.33
C ASN A 49 7.24 -16.79 18.98
N ILE A 50 6.44 -16.49 17.94
CA ILE A 50 6.89 -16.28 16.57
C ILE A 50 7.07 -14.79 16.30
N ASP A 51 8.01 -14.45 15.42
CA ASP A 51 8.23 -13.08 14.98
C ASP A 51 7.05 -12.53 14.15
N ASN A 52 6.92 -11.20 14.10
CA ASN A 52 5.78 -10.53 13.47
C ASN A 52 5.70 -10.78 11.96
N LEU A 53 6.83 -11.04 11.28
CA LEU A 53 6.85 -11.33 9.85
C LEU A 53 6.23 -12.70 9.59
N ASN A 54 6.59 -13.71 10.39
CA ASN A 54 6.01 -15.04 10.27
C ASN A 54 4.52 -15.08 10.70
N ILE A 55 4.09 -14.28 11.69
CA ILE A 55 2.66 -14.09 11.99
C ILE A 55 1.90 -13.57 10.76
N ALA A 56 2.45 -12.56 10.08
CA ALA A 56 1.83 -12.01 8.87
C ALA A 56 1.78 -13.05 7.72
N LYS A 57 2.80 -13.90 7.57
CA LYS A 57 2.77 -15.02 6.61
C LYS A 57 1.66 -16.02 6.95
N VAL A 58 1.55 -16.43 8.22
CA VAL A 58 0.48 -17.35 8.66
C VAL A 58 -0.89 -16.75 8.38
N PHE A 59 -1.10 -15.46 8.68
CA PHE A 59 -2.35 -14.79 8.37
C PHE A 59 -2.70 -14.83 6.88
N ASN A 60 -1.72 -14.58 6.01
CA ASN A 60 -1.92 -14.67 4.56
C ASN A 60 -2.34 -16.07 4.08
N LEU A 61 -1.89 -17.13 4.77
CA LEU A 61 -2.26 -18.52 4.48
C LEU A 61 -3.69 -18.88 4.92
N VAL A 62 -4.26 -18.15 5.89
CA VAL A 62 -5.62 -18.38 6.42
C VAL A 62 -6.61 -17.26 6.12
N LYS A 63 -6.27 -16.36 5.18
CA LYS A 63 -7.07 -15.16 4.87
C LYS A 63 -8.49 -15.48 4.42
N GLU A 64 -8.69 -16.59 3.71
CA GLU A 64 -10.00 -16.98 3.19
C GLU A 64 -10.85 -17.51 4.34
N GLU A 65 -10.32 -18.36 5.21
CA GLU A 65 -10.96 -18.81 6.44
C GLU A 65 -11.29 -17.64 7.37
N PHE A 66 -10.36 -16.68 7.52
CA PHE A 66 -10.59 -15.45 8.27
C PHE A 66 -11.72 -14.60 7.66
N ALA A 67 -11.80 -14.51 6.33
CA ALA A 67 -12.90 -13.83 5.65
C ALA A 67 -14.26 -14.49 5.94
N HIS A 68 -14.31 -15.82 5.96
CA HIS A 68 -15.51 -16.57 6.35
C HIS A 68 -15.89 -16.34 7.81
N TYR A 69 -14.90 -16.35 8.71
CA TYR A 69 -15.09 -16.03 10.12
C TYR A 69 -15.69 -14.63 10.29
N VAL A 70 -15.07 -13.59 9.71
CA VAL A 70 -15.59 -12.22 9.79
C VAL A 70 -16.99 -12.11 9.16
N LYS A 71 -17.25 -12.78 8.03
CA LYS A 71 -18.58 -12.80 7.41
C LYS A 71 -19.64 -13.46 8.31
N ALA A 72 -19.27 -14.40 9.17
CA ALA A 72 -20.19 -14.99 10.14
C ALA A 72 -20.57 -13.99 11.25
N GLU A 73 -19.65 -13.12 11.67
CA GLU A 73 -19.92 -12.07 12.66
C GLU A 73 -20.96 -11.04 12.17
N PHE A 74 -21.05 -10.81 10.84
CA PHE A 74 -22.09 -9.96 10.24
C PHE A 74 -23.51 -10.54 10.32
N LYS A 75 -23.66 -11.82 10.67
CA LYS A 75 -25.00 -12.44 10.76
C LYS A 75 -25.76 -11.98 12.00
N ASP A 76 -25.07 -11.43 13.00
CA ASP A 76 -25.73 -10.82 14.14
C ASP A 76 -26.27 -9.43 13.76
N THR A 77 -27.55 -9.39 13.43
CA THR A 77 -28.28 -8.19 12.99
C THR A 77 -28.42 -7.13 14.09
N ASN A 78 -28.12 -7.46 15.35
CA ASN A 78 -28.07 -6.49 16.44
C ASN A 78 -26.76 -5.70 16.48
N THR A 79 -25.75 -6.11 15.69
CA THR A 79 -24.48 -5.41 15.60
C THR A 79 -24.55 -4.31 14.54
N GLN A 80 -24.16 -3.08 14.92
CA GLN A 80 -23.94 -1.97 13.97
C GLN A 80 -22.57 -2.09 13.27
N LEU A 81 -22.15 -3.34 13.06
CA LEU A 81 -20.83 -3.71 12.58
C LEU A 81 -20.65 -3.25 11.13
N ASP A 82 -21.74 -3.21 10.35
CA ASP A 82 -21.76 -2.67 9.00
C ASP A 82 -21.36 -1.17 8.95
N ILE A 83 -21.88 -0.34 9.87
CA ILE A 83 -21.51 1.08 9.99
C ILE A 83 -20.03 1.21 10.30
N LEU A 84 -19.54 0.43 11.27
CA LEU A 84 -18.15 0.48 11.71
C LEU A 84 -17.20 0.01 10.61
N ILE A 85 -17.54 -1.07 9.92
CA ILE A 85 -16.73 -1.61 8.83
C ILE A 85 -16.71 -0.63 7.64
N ASP A 86 -17.83 -0.02 7.29
CA ASP A 86 -17.90 1.00 6.24
C ASP A 86 -17.02 2.23 6.54
N ILE A 87 -16.69 2.49 7.81
CA ILE A 87 -15.73 3.55 8.20
C ILE A 87 -14.29 3.06 8.04
N ILE A 88 -13.93 1.93 8.63
CA ILE A 88 -12.53 1.49 8.70
C ILE A 88 -11.97 1.02 7.35
N ILE A 89 -12.82 0.69 6.37
CA ILE A 89 -12.37 0.30 5.03
C ILE A 89 -12.11 1.49 4.08
N ARG A 90 -12.32 2.73 4.52
CA ARG A 90 -12.03 3.95 3.73
C ARG A 90 -10.51 4.18 3.68
N ASP A 91 -10.04 4.76 2.57
CA ASP A 91 -8.62 4.84 2.23
C ASP A 91 -7.71 5.46 3.31
N GLY A 92 -8.15 6.48 4.05
CA GLY A 92 -7.34 7.13 5.10
C GLY A 92 -7.67 6.72 6.54
N ASN A 93 -8.42 5.62 6.72
CA ASN A 93 -8.89 5.17 8.02
C ASN A 93 -8.14 3.94 8.57
N CYS A 94 -7.03 3.53 7.94
CA CYS A 94 -6.23 2.42 8.46
C CYS A 94 -5.41 2.78 9.72
N ILE A 95 -5.23 4.08 10.01
CA ILE A 95 -4.51 4.57 11.20
C ILE A 95 -5.28 5.76 11.77
N MET A 96 -5.91 5.61 12.94
CA MET A 96 -6.75 6.68 13.50
C MET A 96 -6.65 6.79 15.01
N LYS A 97 -6.77 8.00 15.57
CA LYS A 97 -7.00 8.15 17.02
C LYS A 97 -8.36 7.59 17.39
N ALA A 98 -8.50 7.06 18.60
CA ALA A 98 -9.80 6.58 19.10
C ALA A 98 -10.89 7.67 19.04
N GLU A 99 -10.53 8.92 19.32
CA GLU A 99 -11.44 10.07 19.21
C GLU A 99 -11.87 10.33 17.76
N TRP A 100 -10.97 10.13 16.79
CA TRP A 100 -11.28 10.28 15.38
C TRP A 100 -12.29 9.22 14.92
N LEU A 101 -12.07 7.95 15.31
CA LEU A 101 -13.04 6.87 15.08
C LEU A 101 -14.43 7.23 15.64
N SER A 102 -14.47 7.71 16.88
CA SER A 102 -15.70 8.13 17.54
C SER A 102 -16.42 9.23 16.76
N ARG A 103 -15.69 10.25 16.31
CA ARG A 103 -16.24 11.35 15.50
C ARG A 103 -16.78 10.87 14.15
N LEU A 104 -16.05 10.00 13.45
CA LEU A 104 -16.50 9.42 12.19
C LEU A 104 -17.78 8.61 12.40
N TYR A 105 -17.82 7.77 13.43
CA TYR A 105 -19.00 6.99 13.79
C TYR A 105 -20.20 7.86 14.13
N GLU A 106 -20.04 8.91 14.95
CA GLU A 106 -21.11 9.85 15.26
C GLU A 106 -21.64 10.57 14.01
N ASN A 107 -20.75 10.96 13.10
CA ASN A 107 -21.13 11.61 11.85
C ASN A 107 -21.91 10.65 10.94
N GLU A 108 -21.48 9.39 10.85
CA GLU A 108 -22.19 8.36 10.10
C GLU A 108 -23.57 8.08 10.70
N LEU A 109 -23.69 7.95 12.02
CA LEU A 109 -25.00 7.80 12.68
C LEU A 109 -25.95 8.96 12.39
N LYS A 110 -25.45 10.20 12.42
CA LYS A 110 -26.25 11.40 12.09
C LYS A 110 -26.70 11.38 10.63
N ASN A 111 -25.78 11.05 9.72
CA ASN A 111 -26.09 10.96 8.29
C ASN A 111 -27.10 9.86 7.98
N LEU A 112 -26.90 8.68 8.57
CA LEU A 112 -27.78 7.53 8.45
C LEU A 112 -29.20 7.89 8.93
N LYS A 113 -29.34 8.43 10.14
CA LYS A 113 -30.65 8.85 10.69
C LYS A 113 -31.36 9.87 9.80
N ARG A 114 -30.61 10.78 9.17
CA ARG A 114 -31.17 11.73 8.20
C ARG A 114 -31.66 11.01 6.94
N LYS A 115 -30.81 10.19 6.31
CA LYS A 115 -31.14 9.45 5.08
C LYS A 115 -32.30 8.49 5.28
N VAL A 116 -32.35 7.78 6.41
CA VAL A 116 -33.46 6.90 6.80
C VAL A 116 -34.77 7.67 6.80
N LYS A 117 -34.81 8.85 7.45
CA LYS A 117 -36.01 9.71 7.47
C LYS A 117 -36.39 10.25 6.09
N GLU A 118 -35.40 10.57 5.25
CA GLU A 118 -35.63 11.04 3.88
C GLU A 118 -36.23 9.92 3.01
N LEU A 119 -35.69 8.70 3.11
CA LEU A 119 -36.19 7.53 2.38
C LEU A 119 -37.57 7.10 2.89
N GLU A 120 -37.80 7.10 4.21
CA GLU A 120 -39.08 6.75 4.82
C GLU A 120 -40.19 7.68 4.31
N LYS A 121 -39.96 9.00 4.34
CA LYS A 121 -40.87 9.99 3.75
C LYS A 121 -41.12 9.76 2.27
N SER A 122 -40.09 9.31 1.55
CA SER A 122 -40.19 9.07 0.11
C SER A 122 -41.03 7.83 -0.21
N ILE A 123 -40.95 6.81 0.65
CA ILE A 123 -41.77 5.60 0.56
C ILE A 123 -43.23 5.88 0.91
N GLU A 124 -43.48 6.68 1.95
CA GLU A 124 -44.84 6.98 2.45
C GLU A 124 -45.62 7.95 1.57
N ASN A 125 -44.98 9.03 1.11
CA ASN A 125 -45.67 10.13 0.42
C ASN A 125 -45.67 9.98 -1.11
N GLY A 126 -45.06 8.92 -1.65
CA GLY A 126 -44.86 8.75 -3.09
C GLY A 126 -44.06 9.91 -3.68
N ALA A 127 -42.76 9.99 -3.35
CA ALA A 127 -41.94 11.14 -3.73
C ALA A 127 -41.83 11.35 -5.26
N ASP A 128 -41.95 12.61 -5.68
CA ASP A 128 -41.57 13.07 -7.02
C ASP A 128 -40.09 12.70 -7.30
N GLY A 129 -39.86 11.64 -8.07
CA GLY A 129 -38.54 11.29 -8.60
C GLY A 129 -38.09 9.84 -8.41
N ILE A 130 -38.74 9.05 -7.54
CA ILE A 130 -38.49 7.60 -7.46
C ILE A 130 -39.40 6.90 -8.46
N ASP A 131 -38.83 6.00 -9.27
CA ASP A 131 -39.63 5.19 -10.19
C ASP A 131 -40.57 4.23 -9.43
N ASN A 132 -41.78 4.04 -9.94
CA ASN A 132 -42.79 3.20 -9.29
C ASN A 132 -42.30 1.74 -9.11
N SER A 133 -41.47 1.23 -10.02
CA SER A 133 -40.88 -0.11 -9.87
C SER A 133 -39.93 -0.17 -8.67
N ARG A 134 -39.04 0.83 -8.53
CA ARG A 134 -38.08 0.88 -7.42
C ARG A 134 -38.77 1.09 -6.07
N LEU A 135 -39.82 1.92 -6.02
CA LEU A 135 -40.63 2.11 -4.82
C LEU A 135 -41.28 0.79 -4.38
N ARG A 136 -41.83 0.02 -5.32
CA ARG A 136 -42.37 -1.32 -5.05
C ARG A 136 -41.27 -2.23 -4.49
N ASP A 137 -40.08 -2.23 -5.06
CA ASP A 137 -38.99 -3.11 -4.63
C ASP A 137 -38.54 -2.77 -3.19
N TYR A 138 -38.46 -1.48 -2.82
CA TYR A 138 -38.22 -1.07 -1.43
C TYR A 138 -39.31 -1.56 -0.49
N GLN A 139 -40.59 -1.46 -0.88
CA GLN A 139 -41.70 -1.90 -0.05
C GLN A 139 -41.69 -3.42 0.15
N ILE A 140 -41.38 -4.19 -0.91
CA ILE A 140 -41.23 -5.66 -0.82
C ILE A 140 -40.15 -6.00 0.21
N TYR A 141 -38.95 -5.44 0.05
CA TYR A 141 -37.84 -5.72 0.96
C TYR A 141 -38.14 -5.30 2.41
N LYS A 142 -38.66 -4.07 2.60
CA LYS A 142 -39.05 -3.53 3.92
C LYS A 142 -40.06 -4.44 4.63
N ASN A 143 -41.10 -4.88 3.91
CA ASN A 143 -42.15 -5.73 4.50
C ASN A 143 -41.62 -7.12 4.88
N CYS A 144 -40.77 -7.71 4.03
CA CYS A 144 -40.12 -8.99 4.34
C CYS A 144 -39.22 -8.88 5.58
N LEU A 145 -38.41 -7.82 5.66
CA LEU A 145 -37.55 -7.55 6.80
C LEU A 145 -38.36 -7.33 8.08
N GLN A 146 -39.37 -6.48 8.03
CA GLN A 146 -40.26 -6.21 9.16
C GLN A 146 -40.88 -7.50 9.68
N THR A 147 -41.38 -8.36 8.77
CA THR A 147 -41.97 -9.65 9.11
C THR A 147 -40.94 -10.55 9.79
N ALA A 148 -39.74 -10.68 9.24
CA ALA A 148 -38.67 -11.49 9.85
C ALA A 148 -38.32 -11.00 11.26
N TYR A 149 -38.23 -9.68 11.47
CA TYR A 149 -37.87 -9.11 12.76
C TYR A 149 -38.97 -9.25 13.82
N THR A 150 -40.26 -9.11 13.45
CA THR A 150 -41.37 -9.14 14.42
C THR A 150 -42.03 -10.49 14.59
N ASN A 151 -41.75 -11.49 13.74
CA ASN A 151 -42.34 -12.83 13.85
C ASN A 151 -42.08 -13.47 15.23
N ASP A 152 -40.93 -13.17 15.82
CA ASP A 152 -40.57 -13.62 17.17
C ASP A 152 -41.50 -13.04 18.25
N VAL A 153 -41.98 -11.80 18.08
CA VAL A 153 -42.91 -11.16 19.02
C VAL A 153 -44.21 -11.94 19.11
N ASP A 154 -44.74 -12.36 17.96
CA ASP A 154 -45.97 -13.15 17.87
C ASP A 154 -45.82 -14.53 18.55
N ASN A 155 -44.58 -15.00 18.72
CA ASN A 155 -44.23 -16.23 19.42
C ASN A 155 -43.73 -16.01 20.86
N ASN A 156 -43.81 -14.79 21.39
CA ASN A 156 -43.32 -14.40 22.72
C ASN A 156 -41.81 -14.69 22.92
N LEU A 157 -41.02 -14.44 21.87
CA LEU A 157 -39.57 -14.54 21.84
C LEU A 157 -38.94 -13.14 21.68
N GLU A 158 -37.66 -13.03 22.02
CA GLU A 158 -36.88 -11.82 21.76
C GLU A 158 -36.69 -11.64 20.26
N THR A 159 -36.95 -10.43 19.75
CA THR A 159 -36.86 -10.10 18.31
C THR A 159 -35.44 -10.25 17.81
N LYS A 160 -35.23 -11.14 16.84
CA LYS A 160 -33.97 -11.26 16.12
C LYS A 160 -34.23 -11.74 14.70
N ILE A 161 -33.30 -11.44 13.81
CA ILE A 161 -33.30 -12.08 12.49
C ILE A 161 -32.37 -13.28 12.58
N THR A 162 -32.92 -14.47 12.34
CA THR A 162 -32.15 -15.72 12.34
C THR A 162 -31.23 -15.81 11.11
N SER A 163 -30.27 -16.74 11.15
CA SER A 163 -29.37 -16.96 10.00
C SER A 163 -30.12 -17.34 8.72
N ASP A 164 -31.20 -18.09 8.86
CA ASP A 164 -31.99 -18.59 7.74
C ASP A 164 -32.81 -17.45 7.14
N GLU A 165 -33.47 -16.64 7.97
CA GLU A 165 -34.19 -15.43 7.54
C GLU A 165 -33.25 -14.42 6.88
N LEU A 166 -32.07 -14.21 7.45
CA LEU A 166 -31.05 -13.34 6.86
C LEU A 166 -30.63 -13.85 5.48
N SER A 167 -30.43 -15.17 5.31
CA SER A 167 -30.06 -15.74 4.01
C SER A 167 -31.12 -15.52 2.93
N ILE A 168 -32.40 -15.56 3.31
CA ILE A 168 -33.53 -15.27 2.42
C ILE A 168 -33.56 -13.78 2.08
N LEU A 169 -33.40 -12.89 3.07
CA LEU A 169 -33.36 -11.45 2.85
C LEU A 169 -32.19 -11.05 1.93
N LEU A 170 -31.02 -11.67 2.09
CA LEU A 170 -29.88 -11.45 1.19
C LEU A 170 -30.19 -11.87 -0.25
N THR A 171 -30.81 -13.04 -0.42
CA THR A 171 -31.25 -13.53 -1.74
C THR A 171 -32.26 -12.56 -2.36
N LEU A 172 -33.26 -12.14 -1.60
CA LEU A 172 -34.27 -11.17 -2.03
C LEU A 172 -33.65 -9.83 -2.45
N SER A 173 -32.72 -9.30 -1.67
CA SER A 173 -32.06 -8.03 -1.99
C SER A 173 -31.28 -8.08 -3.32
N THR A 174 -30.74 -9.26 -3.66
CA THR A 174 -30.01 -9.50 -4.91
C THR A 174 -30.97 -9.51 -6.10
N GLU A 175 -32.08 -10.25 -5.99
CA GLU A 175 -33.10 -10.33 -7.05
C GLU A 175 -33.84 -9.01 -7.28
N LEU A 176 -33.93 -8.15 -6.24
CA LEU A 176 -34.46 -6.80 -6.34
C LEU A 176 -33.41 -5.76 -6.79
N GLU A 177 -32.18 -6.18 -7.04
CA GLU A 177 -31.06 -5.31 -7.44
C GLU A 177 -30.89 -4.11 -6.49
N LEU A 178 -31.05 -4.32 -5.17
CA LEU A 178 -30.86 -3.28 -4.16
C LEU A 178 -29.36 -3.05 -3.92
N SER A 179 -28.94 -1.79 -3.91
CA SER A 179 -27.60 -1.39 -3.46
C SER A 179 -27.43 -1.63 -1.96
N GLN A 180 -26.17 -1.72 -1.53
CA GLN A 180 -25.83 -1.89 -0.13
C GLN A 180 -26.36 -0.75 0.74
N GLU A 181 -26.35 0.49 0.23
CA GLU A 181 -26.88 1.63 0.96
C GLU A 181 -28.41 1.57 1.06
N GLU A 182 -29.14 1.18 0.01
CA GLU A 182 -30.60 1.01 0.09
C GLU A 182 -31.00 -0.06 1.11
N ILE A 183 -30.33 -1.22 1.08
CA ILE A 183 -30.51 -2.30 2.07
C ILE A 183 -30.26 -1.76 3.47
N LYS A 184 -29.14 -1.07 3.68
CA LYS A 184 -28.76 -0.47 4.96
C LYS A 184 -29.82 0.52 5.45
N LEU A 185 -30.27 1.43 4.61
CA LEU A 185 -31.28 2.41 4.98
C LEU A 185 -32.60 1.74 5.37
N ILE A 186 -33.06 0.74 4.63
CA ILE A 186 -34.29 0.01 4.96
C ILE A 186 -34.09 -0.80 6.26
N ASN A 187 -32.93 -1.43 6.46
CA ASN A 187 -32.61 -2.14 7.70
C ASN A 187 -32.75 -1.22 8.92
N TYR A 188 -32.16 -0.03 8.85
CA TYR A 188 -32.18 0.95 9.93
C TYR A 188 -33.51 1.72 10.06
N MET A 189 -34.49 1.51 9.16
CA MET A 189 -35.88 1.91 9.41
C MET A 189 -36.55 1.00 10.44
N ILE A 190 -36.22 -0.30 10.41
CA ILE A 190 -36.85 -1.32 11.26
C ILE A 190 -36.09 -1.50 12.57
N ILE A 191 -34.75 -1.50 12.50
CA ILE A 191 -33.85 -1.69 13.64
C ILE A 191 -33.03 -0.41 13.82
N PRO A 192 -33.48 0.56 14.66
CA PRO A 192 -32.83 1.86 14.75
C PRO A 192 -31.40 1.79 15.31
N ALA A 193 -30.51 2.58 14.71
CA ALA A 193 -29.13 2.69 15.15
C ALA A 193 -28.99 3.37 16.54
N GLU A 194 -28.36 2.68 17.49
CA GLU A 194 -28.04 3.16 18.83
C GLU A 194 -26.62 3.69 18.96
N LYS A 195 -26.40 4.77 19.70
CA LYS A 195 -25.04 5.29 19.91
C LYS A 195 -24.31 4.43 20.94
N LYS A 196 -23.27 3.71 20.50
CA LYS A 196 -22.33 3.01 21.40
C LYS A 196 -21.21 3.93 21.88
N GLU A 197 -20.64 3.64 23.04
CA GLU A 197 -19.43 4.32 23.53
C GLU A 197 -18.18 3.89 22.77
N THR A 198 -17.20 4.79 22.65
CA THR A 198 -15.96 4.56 21.90
C THR A 198 -15.20 3.31 22.37
N GLU A 199 -15.11 3.09 23.68
CA GLU A 199 -14.41 1.92 24.22
C GLU A 199 -15.15 0.61 23.89
N ALA A 200 -16.48 0.62 23.90
CA ALA A 200 -17.29 -0.54 23.51
C ALA A 200 -17.06 -0.88 22.04
N ILE A 201 -17.08 0.12 21.15
CA ILE A 201 -16.82 -0.02 19.71
C ILE A 201 -15.43 -0.61 19.46
N ILE A 202 -14.41 -0.05 20.11
CA ILE A 202 -13.03 -0.54 19.94
C ILE A 202 -12.92 -1.97 20.44
N ASN A 203 -13.54 -2.32 21.57
CA ASN A 203 -13.48 -3.68 22.10
C ASN A 203 -14.22 -4.68 21.20
N GLU A 204 -15.38 -4.31 20.66
CA GLU A 204 -16.14 -5.13 19.69
C GLU A 204 -15.29 -5.44 18.45
N LEU A 205 -14.77 -4.41 17.78
CA LEU A 205 -13.93 -4.58 16.59
C LEU A 205 -12.63 -5.35 16.86
N LYS A 206 -12.00 -5.12 18.02
CA LYS A 206 -10.77 -5.82 18.43
C LYS A 206 -11.05 -7.29 18.73
N ASN A 207 -12.21 -7.63 19.30
CA ASN A 207 -12.59 -9.01 19.61
C ASN A 207 -12.92 -9.81 18.35
N ILE A 208 -13.41 -9.15 17.29
CA ILE A 208 -13.56 -9.72 15.95
C ILE A 208 -12.18 -9.83 15.23
N GLY A 209 -11.15 -9.18 15.76
CA GLY A 209 -9.79 -9.21 15.20
C GLY A 209 -9.61 -8.35 13.96
N VAL A 210 -10.54 -7.44 13.68
CA VAL A 210 -10.48 -6.57 12.49
C VAL A 210 -9.75 -5.26 12.72
N ILE A 211 -9.43 -4.94 13.97
CA ILE A 211 -8.56 -3.81 14.33
C ILE A 211 -7.54 -4.21 15.40
N PHE A 212 -6.50 -3.42 15.50
CA PHE A 212 -5.59 -3.37 16.64
C PHE A 212 -5.72 -2.03 17.35
N TYR A 213 -5.52 -2.02 18.66
CA TYR A 213 -5.61 -0.81 19.45
C TYR A 213 -4.41 -0.66 20.36
N SER A 214 -3.61 0.39 20.13
CA SER A 214 -2.53 0.77 21.04
C SER A 214 -3.07 1.67 22.13
N LYS A 215 -3.10 1.18 23.37
CA LYS A 215 -3.50 1.98 24.54
C LYS A 215 -2.49 3.08 24.83
N LYS A 216 -1.19 2.79 24.60
CA LYS A 216 -0.10 3.73 24.84
C LYS A 216 -0.24 4.99 23.98
N TYR A 217 -0.59 4.82 22.71
CA TYR A 217 -0.69 5.93 21.76
C TYR A 217 -2.13 6.40 21.53
N ASN A 218 -3.13 5.71 22.08
CA ASN A 218 -4.55 5.93 21.83
C ASN A 218 -4.89 5.85 20.32
N MET A 219 -4.28 4.88 19.64
CA MET A 219 -4.35 4.70 18.19
C MET A 219 -4.98 3.37 17.83
N VAL A 220 -5.91 3.40 16.89
CA VAL A 220 -6.51 2.26 16.23
C VAL A 220 -5.78 2.04 14.91
N TYR A 221 -5.40 0.80 14.65
CA TYR A 221 -4.74 0.37 13.43
C TYR A 221 -5.56 -0.70 12.73
N VAL A 222 -5.63 -0.65 11.41
CA VAL A 222 -6.31 -1.63 10.57
C VAL A 222 -5.33 -2.02 9.47
N ALA A 223 -4.94 -3.29 9.44
CA ALA A 223 -3.96 -3.75 8.46
C ALA A 223 -4.54 -3.72 7.05
N ASP A 224 -3.72 -3.36 6.06
CA ASP A 224 -4.17 -3.32 4.65
C ASP A 224 -4.71 -4.67 4.19
N GLU A 225 -4.15 -5.78 4.69
CA GLU A 225 -4.64 -7.13 4.47
C GLU A 225 -6.08 -7.31 4.98
N ILE A 226 -6.38 -6.82 6.18
CA ILE A 226 -7.71 -6.88 6.79
C ILE A 226 -8.67 -5.96 6.02
N VAL A 227 -8.25 -4.73 5.67
CA VAL A 227 -9.07 -3.80 4.89
C VAL A 227 -9.52 -4.42 3.56
N ARG A 228 -8.64 -5.19 2.88
CA ARG A 228 -9.01 -5.93 1.67
C ARG A 228 -10.05 -7.01 1.93
N ILE A 229 -9.88 -7.79 3.00
CA ILE A 229 -10.85 -8.82 3.40
C ILE A 229 -12.21 -8.19 3.69
N LEU A 230 -12.23 -7.12 4.49
CA LEU A 230 -13.45 -6.41 4.85
C LEU A 230 -14.18 -5.82 3.65
N ARG A 231 -13.43 -5.25 2.69
CA ARG A 231 -13.98 -4.77 1.41
C ARG A 231 -14.70 -5.89 0.65
N ARG A 232 -14.09 -7.07 0.52
CA ARG A 232 -14.73 -8.24 -0.11
C ARG A 232 -15.98 -8.68 0.65
N VAL A 233 -15.94 -8.73 1.97
CA VAL A 233 -17.10 -9.08 2.81
C VAL A 233 -18.25 -8.08 2.62
N ARG A 234 -17.94 -6.79 2.37
CA ARG A 234 -18.91 -5.72 2.08
C ARG A 234 -19.28 -5.57 0.59
N ASN A 235 -18.87 -6.50 -0.28
CA ASN A 235 -19.06 -6.40 -1.74
C ASN A 235 -18.52 -5.10 -2.36
N LYS A 236 -17.45 -4.54 -1.79
CA LYS A 236 -16.69 -3.44 -2.37
C LYS A 236 -15.48 -4.01 -3.10
N ASP A 237 -15.59 -4.16 -4.42
CA ASP A 237 -14.55 -4.84 -5.22
C ASP A 237 -13.20 -4.13 -5.18
N VAL A 238 -13.17 -2.79 -5.08
CA VAL A 238 -11.95 -1.98 -5.14
C VAL A 238 -11.99 -0.86 -4.09
N ALA A 239 -10.82 -0.30 -3.77
CA ALA A 239 -10.71 0.90 -2.92
C ALA A 239 -11.33 2.15 -3.60
N ASP A 240 -11.78 3.11 -2.79
CA ASP A 240 -12.47 4.32 -3.26
C ASP A 240 -11.57 5.16 -4.20
N LYS A 241 -10.27 5.26 -3.93
CA LYS A 241 -9.27 5.89 -4.83
C LYS A 241 -9.20 5.24 -6.21
N TYR A 242 -9.26 3.91 -6.29
CA TYR A 242 -9.26 3.19 -7.57
C TYR A 242 -10.60 3.27 -8.28
N TYR A 243 -11.69 3.28 -7.52
CA TYR A 243 -13.01 3.49 -8.08
C TYR A 243 -13.10 4.89 -8.71
N ARG A 244 -12.63 5.92 -8.00
CA ARG A 244 -12.52 7.29 -8.52
C ARG A 244 -11.70 7.36 -9.79
N ARG A 245 -10.56 6.68 -9.84
CA ARG A 245 -9.71 6.60 -11.03
C ARG A 245 -10.48 6.09 -12.24
N VAL A 246 -11.26 5.02 -12.07
CA VAL A 246 -12.11 4.49 -13.13
C VAL A 246 -13.22 5.47 -13.52
N LEU A 247 -13.91 6.06 -12.53
CA LEU A 247 -14.98 7.02 -12.77
C LEU A 247 -14.50 8.27 -13.51
N LYS A 248 -13.27 8.75 -13.25
CA LYS A 248 -12.63 9.86 -13.97
C LYS A 248 -12.34 9.52 -15.44
N CYS A 249 -12.28 8.25 -15.82
CA CYS A 249 -12.15 7.84 -17.22
C CYS A 249 -13.50 7.79 -17.96
N LEU A 250 -14.63 7.91 -17.25
CA LEU A 250 -15.96 7.87 -17.86
C LEU A 250 -16.38 9.24 -18.39
N ARG A 251 -17.18 9.22 -19.45
CA ARG A 251 -17.78 10.45 -19.97
C ARG A 251 -18.94 10.89 -19.08
N GLU A 252 -19.18 12.19 -18.98
CA GLU A 252 -20.28 12.74 -18.17
C GLU A 252 -21.66 12.09 -18.44
N PRO A 253 -22.06 11.76 -19.69
CA PRO A 253 -23.32 11.06 -19.93
C PRO A 253 -23.40 9.68 -19.26
N GLN A 254 -22.28 8.96 -19.13
CA GLN A 254 -22.22 7.66 -18.47
C GLN A 254 -22.37 7.81 -16.96
N ILE A 255 -21.73 8.83 -16.38
CA ILE A 255 -21.88 9.19 -14.96
C ILE A 255 -23.35 9.56 -14.66
N ASN A 256 -23.98 10.34 -15.53
CA ASN A 256 -25.39 10.72 -15.36
C ASN A 256 -26.34 9.52 -15.43
N LEU A 257 -26.06 8.53 -16.28
CA LEU A 257 -26.84 7.28 -16.35
C LEU A 257 -26.77 6.52 -15.03
N ALA A 258 -25.57 6.30 -14.50
CA ALA A 258 -25.38 5.64 -13.21
C ALA A 258 -26.08 6.39 -12.08
N CYS A 259 -25.94 7.73 -12.02
CA CYS A 259 -26.65 8.51 -11.01
C CYS A 259 -28.18 8.39 -11.13
N ARG A 260 -28.71 8.34 -12.35
CA ARG A 260 -30.16 8.23 -12.57
C ARG A 260 -30.71 6.89 -12.09
N GLN A 261 -30.01 5.79 -12.36
CA GLN A 261 -30.46 4.45 -11.96
C GLN A 261 -30.50 4.28 -10.43
N HIS A 262 -29.53 4.85 -9.73
CA HIS A 262 -29.42 4.76 -8.27
C HIS A 262 -30.05 5.96 -7.55
N ASN A 263 -30.94 6.71 -8.21
CA ASN A 263 -31.64 7.87 -7.67
C ASN A 263 -30.73 8.92 -6.99
N ILE A 264 -29.52 9.10 -7.52
CA ILE A 264 -28.57 10.10 -7.06
C ILE A 264 -28.89 11.42 -7.76
N LYS A 265 -29.09 12.50 -6.99
CA LYS A 265 -29.25 13.85 -7.55
C LYS A 265 -28.03 14.22 -8.43
N TRP A 266 -28.28 14.44 -9.72
CA TRP A 266 -27.24 14.67 -10.74
C TRP A 266 -27.43 15.94 -11.58
N LYS A 267 -28.63 16.53 -11.59
CA LYS A 267 -28.89 17.78 -12.32
C LYS A 267 -28.15 18.94 -11.65
N ASP A 268 -27.53 19.80 -12.46
CA ASP A 268 -26.81 21.02 -12.06
C ASP A 268 -25.62 20.79 -11.11
N GLU A 269 -25.07 19.57 -11.08
CA GLU A 269 -23.88 19.23 -10.30
C GLU A 269 -22.67 18.99 -11.19
N SER A 270 -21.47 19.30 -10.69
CA SER A 270 -20.22 18.99 -11.40
C SER A 270 -19.96 17.49 -11.44
N VAL A 271 -19.22 17.03 -12.45
CA VAL A 271 -18.80 15.62 -12.57
C VAL A 271 -18.08 15.15 -11.31
N GLU A 272 -17.24 15.98 -10.72
CA GLU A 272 -16.52 15.65 -9.47
C GLU A 272 -17.46 15.35 -8.30
N ILE A 273 -18.54 16.13 -8.14
CA ILE A 273 -19.53 15.89 -7.08
C ILE A 273 -20.30 14.59 -7.36
N LYS A 274 -20.68 14.33 -8.62
CA LYS A 274 -21.36 13.09 -9.01
C LYS A 274 -20.52 11.86 -8.70
N ILE A 275 -19.22 11.89 -9.03
CA ILE A 275 -18.26 10.81 -8.72
C ILE A 275 -18.20 10.55 -7.22
N LYS A 276 -18.07 11.60 -6.40
CA LYS A 276 -18.06 11.46 -4.94
C LYS A 276 -19.33 10.81 -4.41
N LYS A 277 -20.49 11.16 -4.96
CA LYS A 277 -21.76 10.55 -4.58
C LYS A 277 -21.84 9.09 -4.98
N ILE A 278 -21.43 8.72 -6.21
CA ILE A 278 -21.42 7.32 -6.67
C ILE A 278 -20.61 6.44 -5.72
N ILE A 279 -19.42 6.89 -5.33
CA ILE A 279 -18.55 6.17 -4.37
C ILE A 279 -19.21 6.10 -3.00
N LYS A 280 -19.75 7.24 -2.52
CA LYS A 280 -20.37 7.32 -1.18
C LYS A 280 -21.63 6.47 -1.03
N GLU A 281 -22.47 6.40 -2.07
CA GLU A 281 -23.65 5.53 -2.07
C GLU A 281 -23.27 4.04 -2.25
N GLY A 282 -21.99 3.72 -2.47
CA GLY A 282 -21.52 2.34 -2.49
C GLY A 282 -22.03 1.53 -3.68
N ILE A 283 -22.23 2.18 -4.84
CA ILE A 283 -22.66 1.49 -6.06
C ILE A 283 -21.63 0.40 -6.43
N PRO A 284 -22.03 -0.87 -6.57
CA PRO A 284 -21.08 -1.96 -6.85
C PRO A 284 -20.28 -1.72 -8.13
N PHE A 285 -18.96 -1.88 -8.05
CA PHE A 285 -18.03 -1.58 -9.15
C PHE A 285 -18.32 -2.42 -10.40
N LYS A 286 -18.57 -3.72 -10.22
CA LYS A 286 -18.91 -4.63 -11.33
C LYS A 286 -20.25 -4.27 -11.98
N SER A 287 -21.28 -3.95 -11.18
CA SER A 287 -22.59 -3.51 -11.69
C SER A 287 -22.44 -2.22 -12.50
N LEU A 288 -21.71 -1.25 -11.96
CA LEU A 288 -21.49 0.02 -12.63
C LEU A 288 -20.95 -0.18 -14.06
N LEU A 289 -19.93 -1.03 -14.20
CA LEU A 289 -19.24 -1.25 -15.46
C LEU A 289 -19.90 -2.29 -16.38
N SER A 290 -20.87 -3.07 -15.91
CA SER A 290 -21.57 -4.08 -16.71
C SER A 290 -22.93 -3.56 -17.22
N THR A 291 -23.62 -2.76 -16.42
CA THR A 291 -24.99 -2.31 -16.67
C THR A 291 -25.12 -0.80 -16.62
N ASP A 292 -24.61 -0.15 -15.57
CA ASP A 292 -25.20 1.13 -15.16
C ASP A 292 -24.81 2.32 -16.04
N ILE A 293 -23.66 2.21 -16.68
CA ILE A 293 -23.12 3.25 -17.58
C ILE A 293 -23.60 3.10 -19.02
N PHE A 294 -24.40 2.06 -19.32
CA PHE A 294 -24.85 1.75 -20.66
C PHE A 294 -26.33 2.07 -20.85
N LYS A 295 -26.72 2.41 -22.07
CA LYS A 295 -28.13 2.55 -22.43
C LYS A 295 -28.76 1.17 -22.64
N GLU A 296 -30.06 1.08 -22.43
CA GLU A 296 -30.83 -0.10 -22.82
C GLU A 296 -30.58 -0.47 -24.30
N GLY A 297 -30.44 -1.76 -24.56
CA GLY A 297 -30.15 -2.28 -25.91
C GLY A 297 -28.68 -2.27 -26.32
N THR A 298 -27.75 -1.76 -25.51
CA THR A 298 -26.30 -1.82 -25.80
C THR A 298 -25.85 -3.28 -25.92
N SER A 299 -25.18 -3.64 -27.01
CA SER A 299 -24.78 -5.01 -27.28
C SER A 299 -23.65 -5.50 -26.36
N LEU A 300 -23.58 -6.81 -26.10
CA LEU A 300 -22.50 -7.40 -25.30
C LEU A 300 -21.11 -7.11 -25.88
N THR A 301 -20.99 -7.06 -27.21
CA THR A 301 -19.73 -6.77 -27.91
C THR A 301 -19.26 -5.35 -27.64
N GLU A 302 -20.17 -4.37 -27.70
CA GLU A 302 -19.84 -2.97 -27.40
C GLU A 302 -19.41 -2.80 -25.94
N LYS A 303 -20.10 -3.46 -25.00
CA LYS A 303 -19.72 -3.44 -23.57
C LYS A 303 -18.31 -4.01 -23.35
N LYS A 304 -17.98 -5.15 -23.97
CA LYS A 304 -16.63 -5.75 -23.87
C LYS A 304 -15.55 -4.85 -24.46
N ASN A 305 -15.82 -4.23 -25.61
CA ASN A 305 -14.88 -3.30 -26.25
C ASN A 305 -14.64 -2.06 -25.38
N PHE A 306 -15.71 -1.53 -24.76
CA PHE A 306 -15.59 -0.42 -23.82
C PHE A 306 -14.68 -0.77 -22.63
N ILE A 307 -14.87 -1.94 -22.01
CA ILE A 307 -14.05 -2.36 -20.85
C ILE A 307 -12.58 -2.53 -21.25
N ASN A 308 -12.29 -3.09 -22.43
CA ASN A 308 -10.92 -3.18 -22.95
C ASN A 308 -10.30 -1.80 -23.16
N GLU A 309 -11.04 -0.87 -23.78
CA GLU A 309 -10.55 0.49 -24.02
C GLU A 309 -10.34 1.27 -22.72
N LEU A 310 -11.26 1.12 -21.76
CA LEU A 310 -11.13 1.68 -20.41
C LEU A 310 -9.83 1.22 -19.76
N PHE A 311 -9.53 -0.09 -19.80
CA PHE A 311 -8.32 -0.64 -19.23
C PHE A 311 -7.06 -0.15 -19.97
N GLU A 312 -7.00 -0.34 -21.28
CA GLU A 312 -5.80 -0.05 -22.08
C GLU A 312 -5.51 1.44 -22.18
N LYS A 313 -6.52 2.24 -22.53
CA LYS A 313 -6.35 3.67 -22.85
C LYS A 313 -6.77 4.59 -21.71
N GLY A 314 -7.85 4.26 -21.02
CA GLY A 314 -8.36 5.07 -19.91
C GLY A 314 -7.40 5.04 -18.71
N LEU A 315 -7.14 3.84 -18.20
CA LEU A 315 -6.23 3.61 -17.07
C LEU A 315 -4.75 3.66 -17.46
N LYS A 316 -4.46 3.55 -18.77
CA LYS A 316 -3.12 3.54 -19.36
C LYS A 316 -2.23 2.42 -18.82
N THR A 317 -2.77 1.21 -18.72
CA THR A 317 -2.03 0.06 -18.20
C THR A 317 -0.91 -0.42 -19.12
N GLY A 318 -0.98 -0.09 -20.41
CA GLY A 318 -0.04 -0.58 -21.42
C GLY A 318 -0.17 -2.09 -21.70
N GLN A 319 -1.24 -2.73 -21.20
CA GLN A 319 -1.49 -4.16 -21.32
C GLN A 319 -2.94 -4.40 -21.76
N SER A 320 -3.16 -5.47 -22.53
CA SER A 320 -4.51 -5.88 -22.89
C SER A 320 -5.21 -6.64 -21.77
N LEU A 321 -6.50 -6.36 -21.59
CA LEU A 321 -7.31 -7.00 -20.57
C LEU A 321 -7.70 -8.43 -20.99
N LYS A 322 -7.32 -9.42 -20.17
CA LYS A 322 -7.66 -10.83 -20.37
C LYS A 322 -9.16 -11.10 -20.11
N GLY A 323 -9.64 -12.28 -20.51
CA GLY A 323 -11.03 -12.70 -20.33
C GLY A 323 -11.87 -12.61 -21.61
N SER A 324 -12.78 -13.56 -21.75
CA SER A 324 -13.67 -13.77 -22.90
C SER A 324 -15.08 -13.25 -22.66
N THR A 325 -15.57 -13.29 -21.42
CA THR A 325 -16.86 -12.75 -20.98
C THR A 325 -16.71 -11.37 -20.33
N ILE A 326 -17.83 -10.68 -20.05
CA ILE A 326 -17.79 -9.39 -19.34
C ILE A 326 -17.35 -9.64 -17.89
N GLU A 327 -17.89 -10.70 -17.29
CA GLU A 327 -17.64 -11.13 -15.93
C GLU A 327 -16.15 -11.44 -15.72
N GLU A 328 -15.55 -12.25 -16.61
CA GLU A 328 -14.12 -12.55 -16.57
C GLU A 328 -13.26 -11.28 -16.74
N LYS A 329 -13.67 -10.35 -17.62
CA LYS A 329 -12.94 -9.09 -17.82
C LYS A 329 -12.99 -8.21 -16.57
N LEU A 330 -14.15 -8.09 -15.95
CA LEU A 330 -14.32 -7.33 -14.72
C LEU A 330 -13.55 -7.97 -13.55
N GLU A 331 -13.50 -9.30 -13.46
CA GLU A 331 -12.70 -9.99 -12.46
C GLU A 331 -11.20 -9.70 -12.64
N ASN A 332 -10.71 -9.73 -13.88
CA ASN A 332 -9.32 -9.37 -14.19
C ASN A 332 -9.02 -7.89 -13.89
N LEU A 333 -9.99 -6.99 -14.12
CA LEU A 333 -9.85 -5.57 -13.79
C LEU A 333 -9.78 -5.34 -12.28
N VAL A 334 -10.60 -6.06 -11.51
CA VAL A 334 -10.53 -6.05 -10.04
C VAL A 334 -9.19 -6.61 -9.58
N GLY A 335 -8.75 -7.74 -10.14
CA GLY A 335 -7.44 -8.34 -9.87
C GLY A 335 -6.28 -7.38 -10.11
N TYR A 336 -6.32 -6.60 -11.18
CA TYR A 336 -5.34 -5.54 -11.45
C TYR A 336 -5.26 -4.50 -10.32
N PHE A 337 -6.40 -4.04 -9.81
CA PHE A 337 -6.40 -3.10 -8.68
C PHE A 337 -6.00 -3.76 -7.37
N GLU A 338 -6.32 -5.04 -7.14
CA GLU A 338 -5.81 -5.78 -5.99
C GLU A 338 -4.28 -5.90 -6.02
N GLU A 339 -3.69 -6.11 -7.20
CA GLU A 339 -2.24 -6.14 -7.37
C GLU A 339 -1.63 -4.77 -7.05
N ILE A 340 -2.21 -3.68 -7.57
CA ILE A 340 -1.75 -2.32 -7.27
C ILE A 340 -1.88 -1.96 -5.79
N ASP A 341 -2.95 -2.42 -5.13
CA ASP A 341 -3.19 -2.15 -3.71
C ASP A 341 -2.16 -2.85 -2.81
N ARG A 342 -1.70 -4.04 -3.23
CA ARG A 342 -0.67 -4.82 -2.51
C ARG A 342 0.73 -4.30 -2.80
N ASP A 343 0.91 -3.71 -3.96
CA ASP A 343 2.16 -3.17 -4.44
C ASP A 343 2.68 -2.06 -3.52
N GLU A 344 3.89 -2.21 -3.00
CA GLU A 344 4.52 -1.21 -2.13
C GLU A 344 5.28 -0.16 -2.93
N ARG A 345 5.43 -0.37 -4.24
CA ARG A 345 6.18 0.51 -5.13
C ARG A 345 5.42 1.82 -5.33
N VAL A 346 6.16 2.92 -5.19
CA VAL A 346 5.64 4.29 -5.28
C VAL A 346 5.58 4.78 -6.74
N GLY A 347 6.49 4.30 -7.58
CA GLY A 347 6.61 4.66 -9.01
C GLY A 347 7.50 5.89 -9.28
N ILE A 348 7.85 6.63 -8.23
CA ILE A 348 8.90 7.67 -8.17
C ILE A 348 9.66 7.49 -6.85
N SER A 349 10.79 8.18 -6.68
CA SER A 349 11.53 8.13 -5.41
C SER A 349 10.74 8.76 -4.26
N ILE A 350 11.03 8.36 -3.02
CA ILE A 350 10.43 8.95 -1.81
C ILE A 350 10.79 10.45 -1.74
N GLU A 351 12.03 10.80 -2.06
CA GLU A 351 12.45 12.21 -2.16
C GLU A 351 11.70 12.97 -3.25
N GLY A 352 11.44 12.34 -4.41
CA GLY A 352 10.66 12.91 -5.51
C GLY A 352 9.20 13.14 -5.11
N TYR A 353 8.60 12.21 -4.36
CA TYR A 353 7.26 12.38 -3.81
C TYR A 353 7.21 13.50 -2.77
N GLU A 354 8.17 13.56 -1.86
CA GLU A 354 8.26 14.63 -0.86
C GLU A 354 8.41 16.01 -1.52
N LYS A 355 9.22 16.10 -2.58
CA LYS A 355 9.36 17.33 -3.38
C LYS A 355 8.04 17.72 -4.06
N LEU A 356 7.36 16.76 -4.69
CA LEU A 356 6.05 16.98 -5.31
C LEU A 356 5.04 17.56 -4.30
N LEU A 357 4.98 17.00 -3.10
CA LEU A 357 4.06 17.47 -2.06
C LEU A 357 4.38 18.89 -1.58
N LYS A 358 5.66 19.24 -1.45
CA LYS A 358 6.10 20.62 -1.11
C LYS A 358 5.76 21.64 -2.20
N ASP A 359 5.97 21.27 -3.46
CA ASP A 359 5.63 22.13 -4.59
C ASP A 359 4.11 22.29 -4.74
N LEU A 360 3.35 21.22 -4.49
CA LEU A 360 1.88 21.27 -4.43
C LEU A 360 1.39 22.19 -3.31
N ASP A 361 1.97 22.13 -2.11
CA ASP A 361 1.62 23.04 -1.00
C ASP A 361 1.90 24.50 -1.37
N THR A 362 3.02 24.75 -2.04
CA THR A 362 3.45 26.09 -2.43
C THR A 362 2.55 26.69 -3.53
N ILE A 363 2.24 25.93 -4.58
CA ILE A 363 1.49 26.43 -5.75
C ILE A 363 -0.03 26.32 -5.56
N LEU A 364 -0.46 25.30 -4.83
CA LEU A 364 -1.84 24.97 -4.51
C LEU A 364 -2.02 24.80 -2.99
N PRO A 365 -1.99 25.88 -2.18
CA PRO A 365 -2.03 25.79 -0.71
C PRO A 365 -3.25 25.09 -0.10
N LYS A 366 -4.33 24.91 -0.88
CA LYS A 366 -5.52 24.18 -0.46
C LYS A 366 -5.39 22.65 -0.59
N THR A 367 -4.28 22.16 -1.14
CA THR A 367 -4.07 20.72 -1.37
C THR A 367 -4.11 19.95 -0.05
N ASN A 368 -3.51 20.48 1.02
CA ASN A 368 -3.55 19.85 2.34
C ASN A 368 -4.99 19.64 2.84
N GLU A 369 -5.83 20.69 2.80
CA GLU A 369 -7.24 20.61 3.20
C GLU A 369 -8.04 19.66 2.30
N LEU A 370 -7.76 19.68 1.00
CA LEU A 370 -8.41 18.83 0.01
C LEU A 370 -8.13 17.34 0.29
N LEU A 371 -6.88 16.96 0.51
CA LEU A 371 -6.51 15.57 0.82
C LEU A 371 -7.09 15.11 2.16
N LYS A 372 -7.07 15.99 3.18
CA LYS A 372 -7.70 15.70 4.47
C LYS A 372 -9.19 15.42 4.33
N ALA A 373 -9.88 16.22 3.54
CA ALA A 373 -11.31 16.04 3.32
C ALA A 373 -11.62 14.79 2.49
N GLU A 374 -10.80 14.48 1.48
CA GLU A 374 -11.03 13.34 0.60
C GLU A 374 -10.76 12.00 1.28
N PHE A 375 -9.67 11.92 2.03
CA PHE A 375 -9.20 10.68 2.66
C PHE A 375 -9.54 10.60 4.15
N GLU A 376 -10.24 11.59 4.72
CA GLU A 376 -10.57 11.66 6.15
C GLU A 376 -9.32 11.68 7.08
N LEU A 377 -8.23 12.30 6.62
CA LEU A 377 -6.97 12.34 7.37
C LEU A 377 -7.02 13.34 8.54
N GLN A 378 -6.57 12.88 9.70
CA GLN A 378 -6.71 13.60 10.96
C GLN A 378 -5.60 14.61 11.27
N ASP A 379 -4.39 14.44 10.71
CA ASP A 379 -3.25 15.27 11.09
C ASP A 379 -3.33 16.69 10.48
N ASN A 380 -2.64 17.66 11.09
CA ASN A 380 -2.76 19.06 10.65
C ASN A 380 -2.14 19.30 9.27
N ASN A 381 -0.93 18.76 9.06
CA ASN A 381 -0.24 18.79 7.77
C ASN A 381 0.01 17.35 7.31
N VAL A 382 -0.72 16.95 6.26
CA VAL A 382 -0.66 15.60 5.69
C VAL A 382 0.21 15.53 4.44
N LEU A 383 0.77 16.65 3.96
CA LEU A 383 1.63 16.72 2.78
C LEU A 383 3.05 16.26 3.11
N LYS A 384 3.19 15.01 3.53
CA LYS A 384 4.45 14.31 3.80
C LYS A 384 4.38 12.93 3.16
N SER A 385 5.43 12.54 2.42
CA SER A 385 5.43 11.29 1.65
C SER A 385 5.24 10.07 2.55
N GLU A 386 6.06 9.94 3.60
CA GLU A 386 5.97 8.84 4.58
C GLU A 386 4.58 8.73 5.21
N TYR A 387 4.02 9.87 5.64
CA TYR A 387 2.68 9.92 6.23
C TYR A 387 1.63 9.36 5.25
N LEU A 388 1.62 9.79 3.99
CA LEU A 388 0.64 9.32 3.01
C LEU A 388 0.86 7.85 2.63
N LEU A 389 2.10 7.39 2.55
CA LEU A 389 2.44 6.00 2.27
C LEU A 389 1.99 5.05 3.39
N ASP A 390 1.98 5.49 4.65
CA ASP A 390 1.41 4.72 5.76
C ASP A 390 -0.09 4.41 5.56
N TYR A 391 -0.82 5.31 4.86
CA TYR A 391 -2.21 5.10 4.44
C TYR A 391 -2.35 4.47 3.05
N ASN A 392 -1.25 3.97 2.46
CA ASN A 392 -1.20 3.46 1.10
C ASN A 392 -1.66 4.50 0.04
N ILE A 393 -1.44 5.80 0.28
CA ILE A 393 -1.78 6.89 -0.64
C ILE A 393 -0.53 7.27 -1.43
N LYS A 394 -0.53 6.90 -2.71
CA LYS A 394 0.61 7.09 -3.63
C LYS A 394 0.51 8.44 -4.36
N PRO A 395 1.61 8.91 -4.99
CA PRO A 395 1.63 10.19 -5.72
C PRO A 395 0.50 10.34 -6.74
N ARG A 396 0.18 9.28 -7.49
CA ARG A 396 -0.93 9.27 -8.44
C ARG A 396 -2.27 9.50 -7.76
N ASP A 397 -2.49 8.88 -6.60
CA ASP A 397 -3.74 9.01 -5.85
C ASP A 397 -3.92 10.47 -5.39
N VAL A 398 -2.85 11.14 -4.94
CA VAL A 398 -2.86 12.57 -4.60
C VAL A 398 -3.25 13.44 -5.78
N LEU A 399 -2.59 13.26 -6.93
CA LEU A 399 -2.86 14.05 -8.13
C LEU A 399 -4.28 13.81 -8.66
N GLU A 400 -4.83 12.61 -8.50
CA GLU A 400 -6.18 12.27 -8.92
C GLU A 400 -7.27 12.86 -8.01
N VAL A 401 -6.94 13.41 -6.84
CA VAL A 401 -7.90 14.21 -6.04
C VAL A 401 -8.01 15.65 -6.56
N ILE A 402 -6.94 16.17 -7.17
CA ILE A 402 -6.89 17.55 -7.66
C ILE A 402 -7.75 17.68 -8.93
N SER A 403 -8.49 18.78 -9.04
CA SER A 403 -9.29 19.12 -10.22
C SER A 403 -8.39 19.43 -11.42
N ASP A 404 -8.82 19.09 -12.63
CA ASP A 404 -8.02 19.30 -13.86
C ASP A 404 -7.53 20.75 -14.00
N LYS A 405 -8.39 21.74 -13.71
CA LYS A 405 -8.00 23.17 -13.72
C LYS A 405 -6.79 23.50 -12.82
N ASN A 406 -6.73 22.88 -11.65
CA ASN A 406 -5.63 23.09 -10.70
C ASN A 406 -4.39 22.28 -11.10
N LEU A 407 -4.55 21.10 -11.71
CA LEU A 407 -3.43 20.36 -12.30
C LEU A 407 -2.79 21.14 -13.45
N THR A 408 -3.57 21.71 -14.37
CA THR A 408 -3.06 22.58 -15.43
C THR A 408 -2.31 23.78 -14.84
N LYS A 409 -2.89 24.46 -13.83
CA LYS A 409 -2.21 25.57 -13.13
C LYS A 409 -0.88 25.15 -12.52
N PHE A 410 -0.82 23.97 -11.92
CA PHE A 410 0.40 23.43 -11.34
C PHE A 410 1.46 23.16 -12.42
N CYS A 411 1.06 22.50 -13.51
CA CYS A 411 1.93 22.24 -14.65
C CYS A 411 2.51 23.53 -15.24
N ASP A 412 1.67 24.53 -15.49
CA ASP A 412 2.10 25.83 -16.05
C ASP A 412 3.11 26.53 -15.12
N SER A 413 2.92 26.45 -13.80
CA SER A 413 3.83 27.06 -12.82
C SER A 413 5.18 26.35 -12.72
N GLN A 414 5.22 25.04 -12.97
CA GLN A 414 6.44 24.22 -12.92
C GLN A 414 7.10 24.04 -14.30
N GLY A 415 6.50 24.56 -15.37
CA GLY A 415 6.98 24.35 -16.75
C GLY A 415 6.78 22.92 -17.26
N ILE A 416 5.85 22.16 -16.65
CA ILE A 416 5.53 20.79 -17.03
C ILE A 416 4.59 20.81 -18.23
N LYS A 417 4.83 19.90 -19.18
CA LYS A 417 3.98 19.78 -20.38
C LYS A 417 2.53 19.45 -19.99
N THR A 418 1.58 20.20 -20.55
CA THR A 418 0.12 19.97 -20.38
C THR A 418 -0.48 19.09 -21.48
N ARG A 419 0.25 18.90 -22.59
CA ARG A 419 -0.17 17.98 -23.66
C ARG A 419 -0.17 16.54 -23.16
N GLY A 420 -1.28 15.83 -23.39
CA GLY A 420 -1.42 14.43 -23.00
C GLY A 420 -2.14 14.30 -21.66
N ASN A 421 -1.60 13.50 -20.75
CA ASN A 421 -2.18 13.35 -19.41
C ASN A 421 -1.26 14.02 -18.38
N GLU A 422 -1.76 15.06 -17.75
CA GLU A 422 -1.03 15.90 -16.81
C GLU A 422 -0.53 15.12 -15.59
N VAL A 423 -1.33 14.18 -15.06
CA VAL A 423 -0.91 13.33 -13.93
C VAL A 423 0.37 12.58 -14.25
N PHE A 424 0.44 11.90 -15.39
CA PHE A 424 1.66 11.18 -15.79
C PHE A 424 2.81 12.13 -16.13
N ASN A 425 2.52 13.29 -16.74
CA ASN A 425 3.54 14.28 -17.05
C ASN A 425 4.19 14.82 -15.76
N ILE A 426 3.39 15.05 -14.72
CA ILE A 426 3.87 15.43 -13.39
C ILE A 426 4.70 14.29 -12.78
N LEU A 427 4.18 13.07 -12.75
CA LEU A 427 4.91 11.94 -12.17
C LEU A 427 6.28 11.72 -12.83
N GLU A 428 6.38 11.85 -14.15
CA GLU A 428 7.66 11.73 -14.86
C GLU A 428 8.64 12.88 -14.54
N GLU A 429 8.16 14.11 -14.34
CA GLU A 429 9.02 15.24 -13.94
C GLU A 429 9.60 15.05 -12.53
N TYR A 430 8.82 14.48 -11.63
CA TYR A 430 9.25 14.19 -10.25
C TYR A 430 9.87 12.81 -10.09
N LYS A 431 10.06 12.07 -11.20
CA LYS A 431 10.78 10.81 -11.23
C LYS A 431 12.28 11.10 -11.19
N ASP A 432 12.76 11.46 -10.01
CA ASP A 432 14.17 11.60 -9.72
C ASP A 432 14.84 10.23 -9.88
N SER A 433 15.29 9.96 -11.11
CA SER A 433 15.77 8.65 -11.53
C SER A 433 17.07 8.26 -10.82
N GLU A 434 17.84 9.25 -10.36
CA GLU A 434 19.08 9.04 -9.65
C GLU A 434 18.81 8.59 -8.21
N ASN A 435 17.92 9.31 -7.50
CA ASN A 435 17.49 8.91 -6.16
C ASN A 435 16.67 7.61 -6.18
N LEU A 436 15.82 7.42 -7.20
CA LEU A 436 15.11 6.17 -7.40
C LEU A 436 16.08 5.00 -7.60
N SER A 437 17.20 5.22 -8.30
CA SER A 437 18.24 4.20 -8.47
C SER A 437 18.96 3.89 -7.15
N LEU A 438 19.21 4.90 -6.31
CA LEU A 438 19.78 4.71 -4.97
C LEU A 438 18.83 3.95 -4.03
N GLU A 439 17.54 4.30 -3.99
CA GLU A 439 16.53 3.59 -3.18
C GLU A 439 16.42 2.11 -3.58
N ASN A 440 16.76 1.79 -4.83
CA ASN A 440 16.76 0.43 -5.38
C ASN A 440 18.16 -0.20 -5.43
N TYR A 441 19.14 0.35 -4.72
CA TYR A 441 20.55 -0.05 -4.78
C TYR A 441 20.78 -1.56 -4.56
N GLU A 442 20.02 -2.19 -3.66
CA GLU A 442 20.11 -3.63 -3.43
C GLU A 442 19.70 -4.46 -4.65
N LEU A 443 18.69 -4.03 -5.42
CA LEU A 443 18.26 -4.72 -6.65
C LEU A 443 19.34 -4.68 -7.73
N PHE A 444 20.11 -3.57 -7.81
CA PHE A 444 21.29 -3.51 -8.69
C PHE A 444 22.34 -4.53 -8.29
N ALA A 445 22.61 -4.65 -6.98
CA ALA A 445 23.53 -5.64 -6.46
C ALA A 445 23.12 -7.05 -6.89
N PHE A 446 21.82 -7.38 -6.73
CA PHE A 446 21.26 -8.69 -7.10
C PHE A 446 21.06 -8.89 -8.61
N ARG A 447 21.32 -7.87 -9.44
CA ARG A 447 20.97 -7.85 -10.87
C ARG A 447 19.50 -8.23 -11.13
N ASP A 448 18.60 -7.80 -10.25
CA ASP A 448 17.17 -8.07 -10.38
C ASP A 448 16.53 -7.10 -11.38
N ILE A 449 16.67 -7.43 -12.66
CA ILE A 449 16.07 -6.66 -13.77
C ILE A 449 14.56 -6.56 -13.63
N LYS A 450 13.92 -7.61 -13.11
CA LYS A 450 12.47 -7.64 -12.97
C LYS A 450 12.06 -6.62 -11.91
N GLY A 451 12.66 -6.67 -10.73
CA GLY A 451 12.45 -5.71 -9.65
C GLY A 451 12.75 -4.26 -10.07
N LEU A 452 13.86 -4.03 -10.80
CA LEU A 452 14.21 -2.69 -11.30
C LEU A 452 13.16 -2.14 -12.27
N LYS A 453 12.73 -2.93 -13.27
CA LYS A 453 11.67 -2.52 -14.21
C LYS A 453 10.36 -2.28 -13.48
N GLU A 454 10.07 -3.14 -12.52
CA GLU A 454 8.92 -3.03 -11.64
C GLU A 454 8.93 -1.73 -10.84
N ASN A 455 10.10 -1.23 -10.42
CA ASN A 455 10.27 0.06 -9.75
C ASN A 455 10.41 1.25 -10.72
N GLY A 456 10.13 1.05 -12.00
CA GLY A 456 10.15 2.11 -13.01
C GLY A 456 11.54 2.43 -13.57
N LEU A 457 12.55 1.59 -13.29
CA LEU A 457 13.92 1.70 -13.79
C LEU A 457 14.13 0.76 -14.99
N ASN A 458 14.24 1.34 -16.18
CA ASN A 458 14.50 0.58 -17.41
C ASN A 458 16.00 0.62 -17.75
N ILE A 459 16.76 -0.36 -17.24
CA ILE A 459 18.21 -0.42 -17.40
C ILE A 459 18.62 -1.70 -18.14
N PRO A 460 19.50 -1.61 -19.16
CA PRO A 460 20.04 -2.80 -19.82
C PRO A 460 20.81 -3.70 -18.86
N GLU A 461 20.65 -5.03 -18.97
CA GLU A 461 21.31 -6.00 -18.09
C GLU A 461 22.85 -5.90 -18.08
N ALA A 462 23.43 -5.50 -19.22
CA ALA A 462 24.86 -5.30 -19.38
C ALA A 462 25.39 -4.13 -18.53
N ASP A 463 24.54 -3.12 -18.29
CA ASP A 463 24.95 -1.87 -17.63
C ASP A 463 24.76 -1.93 -16.11
N ILE A 464 24.07 -2.95 -15.58
CA ILE A 464 23.78 -3.07 -14.14
C ILE A 464 25.05 -3.04 -13.28
N GLY A 465 26.12 -3.72 -13.71
CA GLY A 465 27.37 -3.75 -12.95
C GLY A 465 27.98 -2.35 -12.83
N LEU A 466 28.04 -1.61 -13.94
CA LEU A 466 28.55 -0.24 -13.98
C LEU A 466 27.66 0.72 -13.18
N GLN A 467 26.34 0.58 -13.29
CA GLN A 467 25.40 1.37 -12.50
C GLN A 467 25.55 1.09 -11.01
N PHE A 468 25.78 -0.17 -10.60
CA PHE A 468 26.03 -0.51 -9.21
C PHE A 468 27.33 0.15 -8.69
N GLU A 469 28.40 0.16 -9.49
CA GLU A 469 29.65 0.88 -9.18
C GLU A 469 29.40 2.38 -9.03
N ASP A 470 28.70 3.01 -9.99
CA ASP A 470 28.38 4.44 -9.97
C ASP A 470 27.54 4.83 -8.74
N LEU A 471 26.53 4.03 -8.39
CA LEU A 471 25.73 4.22 -7.19
C LEU A 471 26.56 4.05 -5.91
N THR A 472 27.45 3.05 -5.86
CA THR A 472 28.35 2.83 -4.72
C THR A 472 29.28 4.04 -4.51
N LYS A 473 29.81 4.59 -5.60
CA LYS A 473 30.61 5.81 -5.59
C LYS A 473 29.81 7.01 -5.11
N LYS A 474 28.56 7.15 -5.55
CA LYS A 474 27.65 8.20 -5.08
C LYS A 474 27.42 8.08 -3.58
N ILE A 475 27.16 6.87 -3.07
CA ILE A 475 27.00 6.62 -1.63
C ILE A 475 28.23 7.10 -0.85
N PHE A 476 29.45 6.73 -1.26
CA PHE A 476 30.66 7.20 -0.59
C PHE A 476 30.85 8.72 -0.68
N SER A 477 30.47 9.33 -1.79
CA SER A 477 30.49 10.79 -1.95
C SER A 477 29.48 11.47 -1.02
N GLU A 478 28.29 10.90 -0.83
CA GLU A 478 27.28 11.41 0.10
C GLU A 478 27.68 11.22 1.58
N LEU A 479 28.39 10.13 1.88
CA LEU A 479 29.12 9.91 3.15
C LEU A 479 30.32 10.87 3.34
N LYS A 480 30.57 11.74 2.36
CA LYS A 480 31.62 12.77 2.34
C LYS A 480 33.05 12.25 2.25
N PHE A 481 33.25 11.03 1.74
CA PHE A 481 34.57 10.58 1.33
C PHE A 481 35.02 11.32 0.06
N ASN A 482 36.32 11.55 -0.06
CA ASN A 482 36.94 12.02 -1.29
C ASN A 482 37.11 10.85 -2.27
N VAL A 483 36.15 10.68 -3.19
CA VAL A 483 36.24 9.70 -4.27
C VAL A 483 37.12 10.23 -5.41
N ASP A 484 38.36 9.75 -5.50
CA ASP A 484 39.40 10.32 -6.36
C ASP A 484 39.48 9.63 -7.72
N GLU A 485 38.55 10.00 -8.61
CA GLU A 485 38.50 9.49 -9.99
C GLU A 485 39.74 9.84 -10.81
N LYS A 486 40.34 11.00 -10.56
CA LYS A 486 41.51 11.44 -11.30
C LYS A 486 42.67 10.52 -10.99
N LEU A 487 42.96 10.30 -9.71
CA LEU A 487 44.02 9.39 -9.29
C LEU A 487 43.73 7.95 -9.75
N LYS A 488 42.47 7.50 -9.66
CA LYS A 488 42.05 6.19 -10.17
C LYS A 488 42.39 6.01 -11.65
N LEU A 489 42.05 6.98 -12.50
CA LEU A 489 42.34 6.94 -13.94
C LEU A 489 43.84 7.01 -14.24
N GLU A 490 44.61 7.79 -13.46
CA GLU A 490 46.07 7.88 -13.59
C GLU A 490 46.76 6.55 -13.21
N MET A 491 46.23 5.83 -12.23
CA MET A 491 46.78 4.56 -11.77
C MET A 491 46.36 3.36 -12.63
N ASN A 492 45.12 3.34 -13.12
CA ASN A 492 44.54 2.21 -13.83
C ASN A 492 45.36 1.83 -15.08
N THR A 493 45.42 0.53 -15.35
CA THR A 493 46.04 -0.01 -16.57
C THR A 493 45.00 -0.69 -17.46
N ALA A 494 45.40 -1.14 -18.65
CA ALA A 494 44.50 -1.90 -19.53
C ALA A 494 43.98 -3.19 -18.86
N LYS A 495 44.75 -3.76 -17.93
CA LYS A 495 44.45 -5.02 -17.24
C LYS A 495 43.85 -4.82 -15.85
N ASP A 496 44.37 -3.86 -15.11
CA ASP A 496 44.03 -3.64 -13.70
C ASP A 496 43.24 -2.34 -13.60
N LYS A 497 41.92 -2.46 -13.43
CA LYS A 497 40.99 -1.34 -13.33
C LYS A 497 40.33 -1.38 -11.96
N ILE A 498 40.67 -0.41 -11.14
CA ILE A 498 40.06 -0.19 -9.83
C ILE A 498 38.65 0.38 -10.05
N ASP A 499 37.66 -0.18 -9.36
CA ASP A 499 36.27 0.30 -9.43
C ASP A 499 36.16 1.68 -8.77
N ILE A 500 36.50 1.77 -7.47
CA ILE A 500 36.42 3.01 -6.68
C ILE A 500 37.66 3.17 -5.80
N LEU A 501 38.15 4.41 -5.70
CA LEU A 501 39.31 4.79 -4.90
C LEU A 501 38.96 5.96 -3.98
N LEU A 502 39.09 5.77 -2.66
CA LEU A 502 38.86 6.83 -1.68
C LEU A 502 40.20 7.35 -1.17
N ASN A 503 40.42 8.66 -1.29
CA ASN A 503 41.68 9.30 -0.92
C ASN A 503 41.56 10.02 0.42
N LEU A 504 42.29 9.54 1.43
CA LEU A 504 42.27 10.09 2.78
C LEU A 504 43.34 11.18 3.01
N GLY A 505 44.08 11.54 1.96
CA GLY A 505 45.27 12.38 2.06
C GLY A 505 46.49 11.60 2.57
N ASN A 506 47.63 12.29 2.69
CA ASN A 506 48.89 11.71 3.19
C ASN A 506 49.32 10.41 2.49
N ARG A 507 48.99 10.27 1.19
CA ARG A 507 49.24 9.06 0.39
C ARG A 507 48.55 7.79 0.93
N GLN A 508 47.49 7.93 1.72
CA GLN A 508 46.68 6.83 2.24
C GLN A 508 45.39 6.71 1.43
N LEU A 509 45.10 5.50 0.98
CA LEU A 509 43.94 5.20 0.15
C LEU A 509 43.12 4.05 0.75
N ILE A 510 41.80 4.08 0.52
CA ILE A 510 40.93 2.92 0.68
C ILE A 510 40.53 2.46 -0.72
N LEU A 511 40.72 1.18 -0.98
CA LEU A 511 40.31 0.56 -2.22
C LEU A 511 38.92 -0.06 -2.04
N VAL A 512 38.04 0.14 -3.01
CA VAL A 512 36.65 -0.31 -2.98
C VAL A 512 36.38 -1.11 -4.25
N GLU A 513 36.01 -2.37 -4.07
CA GLU A 513 35.63 -3.30 -5.14
C GLU A 513 34.13 -3.61 -5.07
N CYS A 514 33.46 -3.61 -6.21
CA CYS A 514 32.02 -3.88 -6.31
C CYS A 514 31.78 -5.21 -7.04
N LYS A 515 30.87 -6.03 -6.51
CA LYS A 515 30.45 -7.28 -7.16
C LYS A 515 28.93 -7.41 -7.14
N THR A 516 28.35 -7.64 -8.30
CA THR A 516 26.93 -7.98 -8.46
C THR A 516 26.76 -9.49 -8.68
N SER A 517 25.67 -10.08 -8.19
CA SER A 517 25.37 -11.51 -8.34
C SER A 517 23.86 -11.76 -8.36
N LYS A 518 23.37 -12.64 -9.24
CA LYS A 518 21.96 -13.09 -9.19
C LYS A 518 21.71 -14.06 -8.02
N ASP A 519 22.73 -14.84 -7.67
CA ASP A 519 22.65 -15.85 -6.63
C ASP A 519 22.93 -15.25 -5.25
N LYS A 520 22.24 -15.78 -4.23
CA LYS A 520 22.52 -15.47 -2.81
C LYS A 520 23.87 -16.05 -2.40
N GLY A 521 24.58 -15.30 -1.55
CA GLY A 521 25.88 -15.72 -1.00
C GLY A 521 27.01 -15.73 -2.04
N TYR A 522 27.60 -14.56 -2.32
CA TYR A 522 28.77 -14.46 -3.18
C TYR A 522 29.95 -15.28 -2.62
N ASN A 523 30.50 -16.18 -3.45
CA ASN A 523 31.45 -17.21 -3.02
C ASN A 523 32.78 -17.23 -3.81
N LYS A 524 33.05 -16.22 -4.64
CA LYS A 524 34.23 -16.20 -5.54
C LYS A 524 35.46 -15.51 -4.94
N PHE A 525 35.88 -15.92 -3.75
CA PHE A 525 36.96 -15.25 -3.00
C PHE A 525 38.29 -15.20 -3.75
N SER A 526 38.71 -16.32 -4.34
CA SER A 526 40.00 -16.42 -5.06
C SER A 526 40.17 -15.42 -6.20
N THR A 527 39.05 -15.08 -6.88
CA THR A 527 39.07 -14.07 -7.94
C THR A 527 39.24 -12.67 -7.35
N VAL A 528 38.45 -12.33 -6.34
CA VAL A 528 38.52 -11.02 -5.68
C VAL A 528 39.88 -10.81 -5.02
N SER A 529 40.38 -11.79 -4.28
CA SER A 529 41.69 -11.73 -3.63
C SER A 529 42.80 -11.42 -4.63
N ARG A 530 42.81 -12.11 -5.79
CA ARG A 530 43.79 -11.84 -6.86
C ARG A 530 43.68 -10.42 -7.43
N GLN A 531 42.45 -9.92 -7.64
CA GLN A 531 42.21 -8.56 -8.13
C GLN A 531 42.74 -7.53 -7.13
N LEU A 532 42.31 -7.63 -5.87
CA LEU A 532 42.74 -6.73 -4.79
C LEU A 532 44.26 -6.72 -4.59
N LYS A 533 44.92 -7.90 -4.58
CA LYS A 533 46.39 -7.98 -4.49
C LYS A 533 47.08 -7.27 -5.66
N SER A 534 46.49 -7.30 -6.85
CA SER A 534 47.03 -6.61 -8.03
C SER A 534 46.87 -5.09 -7.90
N TYR A 535 45.73 -4.63 -7.41
CA TYR A 535 45.46 -3.20 -7.19
C TYR A 535 46.31 -2.60 -6.05
N ILE A 536 46.53 -3.35 -4.97
CA ILE A 536 47.42 -2.93 -3.88
C ILE A 536 48.85 -2.73 -4.42
N LYS A 537 49.39 -3.68 -5.17
CA LYS A 537 50.72 -3.56 -5.80
C LYS A 537 50.80 -2.37 -6.76
N LEU A 538 49.70 -2.07 -7.46
CA LEU A 538 49.61 -0.92 -8.35
C LEU A 538 49.67 0.40 -7.57
N ALA A 539 49.00 0.49 -6.43
CA ALA A 539 49.07 1.64 -5.52
C ALA A 539 50.47 1.83 -4.93
N GLU A 540 51.09 0.75 -4.44
CA GLU A 540 52.45 0.75 -3.90
C GLU A 540 53.47 1.25 -4.92
N LYS A 541 53.36 0.79 -6.18
CA LYS A 541 54.21 1.24 -7.29
C LYS A 541 54.08 2.74 -7.55
N ASN A 542 52.89 3.31 -7.31
CA ASN A 542 52.63 4.74 -7.42
C ASN A 542 52.89 5.50 -6.10
N SER A 543 53.60 4.89 -5.13
CA SER A 543 53.94 5.47 -3.83
C SER A 543 52.74 5.79 -2.92
N TYR A 544 51.64 5.07 -3.08
CA TYR A 544 50.48 5.13 -2.20
C TYR A 544 50.38 3.88 -1.32
N ASN A 545 49.82 4.04 -0.12
CA ASN A 545 49.56 2.94 0.80
C ASN A 545 48.05 2.66 0.87
N ILE A 546 47.66 1.41 0.60
CA ILE A 546 46.28 0.96 0.81
C ILE A 546 46.11 0.62 2.29
N ILE A 547 45.36 1.45 3.02
CA ILE A 547 45.14 1.19 4.45
C ILE A 547 44.01 0.19 4.70
N LYS A 548 43.10 0.04 3.74
CA LYS A 548 41.94 -0.85 3.82
C LYS A 548 41.42 -1.18 2.42
N SER A 549 40.95 -2.42 2.26
CA SER A 549 40.16 -2.83 1.09
C SER A 549 38.72 -3.08 1.52
N LEU A 550 37.74 -2.61 0.76
CA LEU A 550 36.33 -2.86 0.97
C LEU A 550 35.79 -3.65 -0.22
N LEU A 551 35.02 -4.71 0.05
CA LEU A 551 34.25 -5.41 -0.97
C LEU A 551 32.77 -5.21 -0.70
N ILE A 552 32.08 -4.66 -1.69
CA ILE A 552 30.64 -4.44 -1.64
C ILE A 552 29.97 -5.45 -2.57
N ALA A 553 29.05 -6.24 -2.02
CA ALA A 553 28.29 -7.24 -2.75
C ALA A 553 26.88 -7.40 -2.15
N PRO A 554 25.94 -8.12 -2.78
CA PRO A 554 24.59 -8.28 -2.23
C PRO A 554 24.65 -9.01 -0.89
N GLU A 555 25.28 -10.18 -0.88
CA GLU A 555 25.48 -11.04 0.27
C GLU A 555 26.77 -11.85 0.11
N PHE A 556 27.29 -12.39 1.22
CA PHE A 556 28.49 -13.24 1.26
C PHE A 556 28.12 -14.59 1.84
N SER A 557 28.68 -15.68 1.32
CA SER A 557 28.52 -17.01 1.92
C SER A 557 29.40 -17.17 3.17
N ASP A 558 29.05 -18.09 4.06
CA ASP A 558 29.85 -18.39 5.26
C ASP A 558 31.27 -18.86 4.90
N ASP A 559 31.41 -19.63 3.82
CA ASP A 559 32.71 -20.02 3.27
C ASP A 559 33.53 -18.80 2.85
N PHE A 560 32.92 -17.84 2.15
CA PHE A 560 33.60 -16.62 1.72
C PHE A 560 34.08 -15.80 2.92
N VAL A 561 33.24 -15.65 3.94
CA VAL A 561 33.59 -14.95 5.18
C VAL A 561 34.73 -15.67 5.90
N SER A 562 34.69 -17.00 5.95
CA SER A 562 35.75 -17.82 6.56
C SER A 562 37.09 -17.67 5.84
N GLU A 563 37.09 -17.73 4.50
CA GLU A 563 38.28 -17.50 3.68
C GLU A 563 38.83 -16.07 3.84
N CYS A 564 37.95 -15.07 3.91
CA CYS A 564 38.33 -13.68 4.14
C CYS A 564 38.99 -13.47 5.52
N ASN A 565 38.52 -14.16 6.57
CA ASN A 565 39.12 -14.10 7.91
C ASN A 565 40.56 -14.65 7.94
N LEU A 566 40.91 -15.56 7.03
CA LEU A 566 42.24 -16.17 6.96
C LEU A 566 43.24 -15.33 6.17
N GLU A 567 42.78 -14.33 5.40
CA GLU A 567 43.60 -13.52 4.50
C GLU A 567 43.91 -12.14 5.09
N TYR A 568 45.00 -12.08 5.86
CA TYR A 568 45.42 -10.87 6.57
C TYR A 568 46.11 -9.84 5.68
N GLU A 569 46.66 -10.23 4.52
CA GLU A 569 47.44 -9.32 3.66
C GLU A 569 46.59 -8.22 3.01
N LEU A 570 45.30 -8.49 2.78
CA LEU A 570 44.41 -7.58 2.05
C LEU A 570 43.79 -6.48 2.91
N ASN A 571 43.81 -6.67 4.24
CA ASN A 571 43.02 -5.90 5.19
C ASN A 571 41.58 -5.65 4.67
N LEU A 572 40.92 -6.73 4.25
CA LEU A 572 39.64 -6.70 3.57
C LEU A 572 38.47 -6.64 4.58
N SER A 573 37.52 -5.74 4.35
CA SER A 573 36.21 -5.75 5.00
C SER A 573 35.09 -5.91 3.98
N LEU A 574 34.09 -6.67 4.36
CA LEU A 574 32.94 -7.05 3.56
C LEU A 574 31.74 -6.20 3.98
N ILE A 575 31.07 -5.58 3.01
CA ILE A 575 29.89 -4.75 3.24
C ILE A 575 28.77 -5.25 2.33
N LYS A 576 27.64 -5.64 2.92
CA LYS A 576 26.44 -5.97 2.14
C LYS A 576 25.89 -4.69 1.52
N ALA A 577 25.37 -4.77 0.30
CA ALA A 577 24.80 -3.62 -0.42
C ALA A 577 23.69 -2.95 0.40
N SER A 578 22.78 -3.73 0.98
CA SER A 578 21.73 -3.22 1.89
C SER A 578 22.31 -2.53 3.12
N SER A 579 23.36 -3.07 3.73
CA SER A 579 24.00 -2.44 4.89
C SER A 579 24.69 -1.13 4.55
N LEU A 580 25.34 -1.02 3.39
CA LEU A 580 25.96 0.24 2.96
C LEU A 580 24.91 1.34 2.75
N TYR A 581 23.80 0.99 2.10
CA TYR A 581 22.69 1.93 1.87
C TYR A 581 22.07 2.42 3.18
N LYS A 582 21.79 1.52 4.13
CA LYS A 582 21.26 1.93 5.45
C LYS A 582 22.23 2.75 6.29
N ILE A 583 23.54 2.52 6.15
CA ILE A 583 24.56 3.37 6.77
C ILE A 583 24.48 4.80 6.20
N LEU A 584 24.25 4.94 4.89
CA LEU A 584 24.03 6.26 4.28
C LEU A 584 22.78 6.93 4.83
N GLU A 585 21.65 6.22 4.91
CA GLU A 585 20.40 6.76 5.47
C GLU A 585 20.61 7.22 6.93
N ALA A 586 21.20 6.38 7.77
CA ALA A 586 21.51 6.74 9.16
C ALA A 586 22.48 7.92 9.28
N PHE A 587 23.39 8.11 8.32
CA PHE A 587 24.28 9.25 8.26
C PHE A 587 23.54 10.54 7.85
N LYS A 588 22.64 10.47 6.86
CA LYS A 588 21.79 11.60 6.45
C LYS A 588 20.94 12.13 7.62
N ASP A 589 20.45 11.23 8.47
CA ASP A 589 19.66 11.59 9.66
C ASP A 589 20.51 12.10 10.83
N SER A 590 21.80 11.77 10.85
CA SER A 590 22.71 12.19 11.92
C SER A 590 23.11 13.66 11.78
N LYS A 591 22.84 14.45 12.81
CA LYS A 591 23.28 15.86 12.88
C LYS A 591 24.69 16.02 13.46
N LYS A 592 25.32 14.93 13.91
CA LYS A 592 26.56 14.97 14.71
C LYS A 592 27.82 15.09 13.86
N HIS A 593 27.86 14.38 12.75
CA HIS A 593 29.07 14.25 11.94
C HIS A 593 28.89 14.99 10.62
N LYS A 594 29.83 15.88 10.29
CA LYS A 594 29.86 16.54 8.98
C LYS A 594 30.43 15.64 7.88
N GLU A 595 31.26 14.68 8.27
CA GLU A 595 31.91 13.68 7.41
C GLU A 595 31.86 12.33 8.11
N PHE A 596 31.64 11.25 7.35
CA PHE A 596 31.55 9.92 7.90
C PHE A 596 32.89 9.47 8.53
N PRO A 597 32.92 9.01 9.80
CA PRO A 597 34.16 8.56 10.43
C PRO A 597 34.65 7.23 9.84
N TYR A 598 35.61 7.29 8.91
CA TYR A 598 36.12 6.11 8.19
C TYR A 598 36.60 4.97 9.12
N ASN A 599 37.04 5.29 10.35
CA ASN A 599 37.45 4.32 11.37
C ASN A 599 36.35 3.30 11.72
N LEU A 600 35.09 3.62 11.47
CA LEU A 600 33.97 2.70 11.66
C LEU A 600 33.99 1.53 10.67
N LEU A 601 34.65 1.68 9.51
CA LEU A 601 34.82 0.64 8.50
C LEU A 601 36.09 -0.21 8.68
N MET A 602 36.88 0.06 9.73
CA MET A 602 38.22 -0.54 9.85
C MET A 602 38.27 -1.83 10.67
N LYS A 603 37.27 -2.06 11.54
CA LYS A 603 37.39 -3.05 12.63
C LYS A 603 36.88 -4.45 12.31
N ASP A 604 35.84 -4.55 11.48
CA ASP A 604 35.09 -5.80 11.33
C ASP A 604 35.39 -6.44 9.98
N VAL A 605 35.52 -7.77 9.93
CA VAL A 605 35.65 -8.50 8.67
C VAL A 605 34.36 -8.41 7.87
N VAL A 606 33.21 -8.55 8.53
CA VAL A 606 31.90 -8.20 7.96
C VAL A 606 31.37 -7.01 8.72
N ILE A 607 31.16 -5.89 8.03
CA ILE A 607 30.67 -4.66 8.63
C ILE A 607 29.27 -4.87 9.21
N GLN A 608 29.15 -4.60 10.51
CA GLN A 608 27.90 -4.72 11.25
C GLN A 608 27.13 -3.40 11.21
N GLU A 609 26.12 -3.33 10.35
CA GLU A 609 25.20 -2.20 10.17
C GLU A 609 24.73 -1.60 11.51
N ASP A 610 24.12 -2.43 12.37
CA ASP A 610 23.56 -2.01 13.67
C ASP A 610 24.57 -1.30 14.58
N ARG A 611 25.84 -1.69 14.50
CA ARG A 611 26.89 -1.09 15.32
C ARG A 611 27.21 0.31 14.80
N ILE A 612 27.29 0.48 13.48
CA ILE A 612 27.58 1.76 12.84
C ILE A 612 26.40 2.72 13.03
N THR A 613 25.18 2.28 12.77
CA THR A 613 23.98 3.11 12.95
C THR A 613 23.82 3.57 14.41
N LYS A 614 24.09 2.70 15.39
CA LYS A 614 24.16 3.08 16.82
C LYS A 614 25.27 4.08 17.14
N ALA A 615 26.41 4.01 16.45
CA ALA A 615 27.52 4.94 16.64
C ALA A 615 27.25 6.32 16.01
N LEU A 616 26.46 6.37 14.93
CA LEU A 616 26.05 7.60 14.26
C LEU A 616 24.90 8.34 14.96
N SER A 617 24.03 7.59 15.66
CA SER A 617 22.86 8.13 16.39
C SER A 617 23.17 8.61 17.80
N LYS A 618 24.20 8.07 18.46
CA LYS A 618 24.82 8.65 19.67
C LYS A 618 25.76 9.78 19.30
#